data_AF-A0A965ES92-F1
#
_entry.id   AF-A0A965ES92-F1
#
_cell.length_a   1.000
_cell.length_b   1.000
_cell.length_c   1.000
_cell.angle_alpha   90.00
_cell.angle_beta   90.00
_cell.angle_gamma   90.00
#
_symmetry.space_group_name_H-M   'P 1'
#
loop_
_entity.id
_entity.type
_entity.pdbx_description
1 polymer ?
#
loop_
_entity_poly.entity_id
_entity_poly.type
_entity_poly.pdbx_seq_one_letter_code
_entity_poly.pdbx_strand_id
1 'polypeptide(L)'
;MIKRVLLSLITLCAAPMAWAEDCVQTHVVQDGDTVFSIAETYFGDHQKWSLIYYGNQGKLNGSLLQFAPGTELNIPCLPNMKKADATPLQQDDAEMKLLTGSNYAPFTDRDWLGQGMVTELVNAALENTPNPVSYSITWEDDWSKHLFPKLDGKEFDMGFPWLRPDCEKDRDNERCANFHFSDPLVELLILVFKRTDAPFTFDSDADIHGKTLCRPAGYFTHDLDRDGREWLTKQLITLVQAESPDACFELLMQGKVDGVTINEFLGWTKVKELGLKGAVEPLKRPLSIEGLHVIISKKHWRGTTHLYRFNAGLQELKKSKRYDEIVSKHLGAFWSNIE
;
A
#
# COMPACT_ATOMS: atom_id res chain seq x y z
N MET A 1 -60.29 42.16 34.34
CA MET A 1 -59.64 42.58 33.07
C MET A 1 -58.20 42.97 33.37
N ILE A 2 -57.32 42.85 32.37
CA ILE A 2 -55.86 43.08 32.36
C ILE A 2 -55.01 41.81 32.58
N LYS A 3 -54.65 41.20 31.43
CA LYS A 3 -53.58 40.21 31.24
C LYS A 3 -52.22 40.89 31.46
N ARG A 4 -51.31 40.25 32.20
CA ARG A 4 -49.86 40.50 32.11
C ARG A 4 -49.21 39.24 31.53
N VAL A 5 -48.71 39.37 30.30
CA VAL A 5 -47.90 38.37 29.61
C VAL A 5 -46.44 38.63 30.00
N LEU A 6 -45.79 37.68 30.67
CA LEU A 6 -44.33 37.66 30.80
C LEU A 6 -43.76 36.93 29.59
N LEU A 7 -42.95 37.62 28.78
CA LEU A 7 -42.08 37.00 27.78
C LEU A 7 -40.81 36.53 28.48
N SER A 8 -40.58 35.21 28.53
CA SER A 8 -39.30 34.63 28.89
C SER A 8 -38.42 34.56 27.63
N LEU A 9 -37.32 35.31 27.63
CA LEU A 9 -36.29 35.24 26.59
C LEU A 9 -35.47 33.96 26.81
N ILE A 10 -35.63 32.97 25.93
CA ILE A 10 -34.77 31.78 25.90
C ILE A 10 -33.54 32.16 25.07
N THR A 11 -32.40 32.36 25.72
CA THR A 11 -31.12 32.57 25.06
C THR A 11 -30.60 31.20 24.59
N LEU A 12 -30.74 30.93 23.29
CA LEU A 12 -30.18 29.74 22.66
C LEU A 12 -28.66 29.92 22.56
N CYS A 13 -27.90 29.30 23.47
CA CYS A 13 -26.45 29.14 23.30
C CYS A 13 -26.21 28.20 22.12
N ALA A 14 -25.95 28.78 20.94
CA ALA A 14 -25.36 28.04 19.84
C ALA A 14 -23.91 27.69 20.23
N ALA A 15 -23.66 26.43 20.57
CA ALA A 15 -22.30 25.93 20.62
C ALA A 15 -21.69 26.07 19.22
N PRO A 16 -20.43 26.52 19.08
CA PRO A 16 -19.78 26.52 17.79
C PRO A 16 -19.69 25.07 17.32
N MET A 17 -20.37 24.79 16.21
CA MET A 17 -20.21 23.58 15.45
C MET A 17 -18.74 23.59 14.98
N ALA A 18 -17.89 22.76 15.58
CA ALA A 18 -16.55 22.55 15.07
C ALA A 18 -16.72 21.84 13.73
N TRP A 19 -16.58 22.59 12.64
CA TRP A 19 -16.44 22.01 11.33
C TRP A 19 -15.06 21.38 11.33
N ALA A 20 -14.98 20.07 11.15
CA ALA A 20 -13.74 19.48 10.66
C ALA A 20 -13.49 20.18 9.32
N GLU A 21 -12.53 21.10 9.27
CA GLU A 21 -12.11 21.68 8.00
C GLU A 21 -11.69 20.52 7.11
N ASP A 22 -12.45 20.31 6.04
CA ASP A 22 -12.07 19.44 4.94
C ASP A 22 -10.75 19.96 4.40
N CYS A 23 -9.65 19.42 4.95
CA CYS A 23 -8.31 19.74 4.54
C CYS A 23 -8.09 19.05 3.19
N VAL A 24 -8.59 19.68 2.14
CA VAL A 24 -8.22 19.38 0.77
C VAL A 24 -7.15 20.40 0.43
N GLN A 25 -5.89 20.03 0.69
CA GLN A 25 -4.77 20.83 0.22
C GLN A 25 -4.35 20.31 -1.15
N THR A 26 -4.27 21.21 -2.13
CA THR A 26 -3.67 20.90 -3.41
C THR A 26 -2.39 21.69 -3.61
N HIS A 27 -1.46 21.11 -4.36
CA HIS A 27 -0.18 21.72 -4.69
C HIS A 27 0.03 21.65 -6.21
N VAL A 28 0.25 22.79 -6.85
CA VAL A 28 0.61 22.84 -8.26
C VAL A 28 2.13 22.78 -8.37
N VAL A 29 2.64 21.69 -8.97
CA VAL A 29 4.08 21.46 -9.13
C VAL A 29 4.73 22.60 -9.88
N GLN A 30 5.79 23.18 -9.30
CA GLN A 30 6.61 24.23 -9.89
C GLN A 30 7.90 23.67 -10.52
N ASP A 31 8.59 24.49 -11.29
CA ASP A 31 9.91 24.14 -11.82
C ASP A 31 10.91 23.93 -10.66
N GLY A 32 11.53 22.75 -10.64
CA GLY A 32 12.49 22.35 -9.60
C GLY A 32 11.86 21.64 -8.39
N ASP A 33 10.53 21.54 -8.32
CA ASP A 33 9.89 20.73 -7.28
C ASP A 33 10.22 19.25 -7.43
N THR A 34 10.38 18.61 -6.29
CA THR A 34 10.47 17.15 -6.16
C THR A 34 9.43 16.69 -5.16
N VAL A 35 8.99 15.44 -5.26
CA VAL A 35 8.07 14.87 -4.25
C VAL A 35 8.63 14.99 -2.82
N PHE A 36 9.97 14.97 -2.68
CA PHE A 36 10.68 15.15 -1.42
C PHE A 36 10.62 16.59 -0.90
N SER A 37 10.85 17.61 -1.75
CA SER A 37 10.78 19.02 -1.35
C SER A 37 9.35 19.46 -1.02
N ILE A 38 8.37 18.90 -1.74
CA ILE A 38 6.95 19.11 -1.44
C ILE A 38 6.62 18.46 -0.09
N ALA A 39 7.07 17.23 0.18
CA ALA A 39 6.86 16.59 1.47
C ALA A 39 7.49 17.35 2.65
N GLU A 40 8.70 17.89 2.46
CA GLU A 40 9.33 18.78 3.44
C GLU A 40 8.45 20.02 3.70
N THR A 41 7.90 20.62 2.65
CA THR A 41 7.06 21.82 2.75
C THR A 41 5.76 21.57 3.53
N TYR A 42 5.07 20.46 3.24
CA TYR A 42 3.73 20.20 3.79
C TYR A 42 3.75 19.37 5.09
N PHE A 43 4.76 18.52 5.27
CA PHE A 43 4.83 17.61 6.42
C PHE A 43 6.03 17.87 7.34
N GLY A 44 6.91 18.81 6.99
CA GLY A 44 8.14 19.09 7.74
C GLY A 44 9.13 17.93 7.71
N ASP A 45 8.96 16.98 6.78
CA ASP A 45 9.74 15.77 6.69
C ASP A 45 9.70 15.20 5.25
N HIS A 46 10.80 15.39 4.51
CA HIS A 46 10.98 14.84 3.17
C HIS A 46 10.85 13.30 3.09
N GLN A 47 11.00 12.57 4.20
CA GLN A 47 10.87 11.10 4.21
C GLN A 47 9.42 10.65 4.02
N LYS A 48 8.45 11.54 4.24
CA LYS A 48 7.02 11.30 4.05
C LYS A 48 6.54 11.50 2.61
N TRP A 49 7.45 11.55 1.64
CA TRP A 49 7.14 11.74 0.22
C TRP A 49 6.14 10.72 -0.35
N SER A 50 6.11 9.50 0.20
CA SER A 50 5.19 8.45 -0.26
C SER A 50 3.73 8.79 -0.01
N LEU A 51 3.42 9.65 0.97
CA LEU A 51 2.08 10.22 1.14
C LEU A 51 1.58 10.89 -0.13
N ILE A 52 2.43 11.70 -0.74
CA ILE A 52 2.11 12.41 -1.98
C ILE A 52 2.06 11.43 -3.14
N TYR A 53 3.03 10.50 -3.21
CA TYR A 53 3.08 9.49 -4.26
C TYR A 53 1.77 8.70 -4.36
N TYR A 54 1.34 8.09 -3.27
CA TYR A 54 0.20 7.18 -3.23
C TYR A 54 -1.14 7.87 -3.50
N GLY A 55 -1.31 9.13 -3.09
CA GLY A 55 -2.50 9.92 -3.40
C GLY A 55 -2.53 10.51 -4.82
N ASN A 56 -1.49 10.30 -5.64
CA ASN A 56 -1.36 10.93 -6.96
C ASN A 56 -0.88 9.98 -8.07
N GLN A 57 -0.93 8.67 -7.86
CA GLN A 57 -0.38 7.68 -8.80
C GLN A 57 -0.96 7.83 -10.22
N GLY A 58 -2.26 8.15 -10.34
CA GLY A 58 -2.92 8.39 -11.62
C GLY A 58 -2.38 9.59 -12.41
N LYS A 59 -1.52 10.42 -11.82
CA LYS A 59 -0.96 11.64 -12.42
C LYS A 59 0.51 11.49 -12.86
N LEU A 60 1.13 10.34 -12.62
CA LEU A 60 2.56 10.12 -12.88
C LEU A 60 2.91 9.94 -14.38
N ASN A 61 1.95 9.68 -15.27
CA ASN A 61 2.14 9.53 -16.72
C ASN A 61 3.36 8.65 -17.11
N GLY A 62 3.63 7.58 -16.35
CA GLY A 62 4.76 6.66 -16.58
C GLY A 62 6.10 7.06 -15.96
N SER A 63 6.19 8.22 -15.30
CA SER A 63 7.34 8.59 -14.45
C SER A 63 7.27 7.89 -13.10
N LEU A 64 8.41 7.55 -12.50
CA LEU A 64 8.44 6.82 -11.22
C LEU A 64 8.18 7.74 -10.02
N LEU A 65 8.76 8.94 -9.98
CA LEU A 65 8.67 9.89 -8.84
C LEU A 65 8.59 11.35 -9.27
N GLN A 66 8.40 11.60 -10.57
CA GLN A 66 8.42 12.95 -11.13
C GLN A 66 7.03 13.32 -11.62
N PHE A 67 6.54 14.45 -11.12
CA PHE A 67 5.35 15.11 -11.62
C PHE A 67 5.76 16.28 -12.50
N ALA A 68 5.13 16.44 -13.66
CA ALA A 68 5.44 17.54 -14.55
C ALA A 68 5.03 18.88 -13.92
N PRO A 69 5.78 19.98 -14.13
CA PRO A 69 5.34 21.31 -13.74
C PRO A 69 3.92 21.61 -14.25
N GLY A 70 3.11 22.23 -13.40
CA GLY A 70 1.68 22.47 -13.64
C GLY A 70 0.75 21.32 -13.23
N THR A 71 1.28 20.16 -12.83
CA THR A 71 0.44 19.07 -12.29
C THR A 71 -0.14 19.47 -10.95
N GLU A 72 -1.46 19.39 -10.79
CA GLU A 72 -2.11 19.61 -9.50
C GLU A 72 -2.10 18.31 -8.68
N LEU A 73 -1.33 18.29 -7.58
CA LEU A 73 -1.24 17.19 -6.65
C LEU A 73 -2.25 17.34 -5.53
N ASN A 74 -2.87 16.22 -5.15
CA ASN A 74 -3.60 16.09 -3.90
C ASN A 74 -2.56 15.93 -2.78
N ILE A 75 -2.47 16.89 -1.87
CA ILE A 75 -1.63 16.76 -0.69
C ILE A 75 -2.52 16.16 0.38
N PRO A 76 -2.31 14.88 0.74
CA PRO A 76 -3.10 14.28 1.78
C PRO A 76 -2.85 15.06 3.05
N CYS A 77 -3.92 15.58 3.62
CA CYS A 77 -3.81 15.96 5.01
C CYS A 77 -3.57 14.68 5.80
N LEU A 78 -2.84 14.77 6.91
CA LEU A 78 -2.73 13.70 7.88
C LEU A 78 -3.79 13.95 8.95
N PRO A 79 -5.09 13.80 8.65
CA PRO A 79 -6.08 14.01 9.67
C PRO A 79 -5.97 12.90 10.70
N ASN A 80 -6.46 13.20 11.89
CA ASN A 80 -6.73 12.22 12.94
C ASN A 80 -7.93 11.32 12.55
N MET A 81 -8.08 10.95 11.27
CA MET A 81 -9.15 10.10 10.75
C MET A 81 -8.91 8.67 11.19
N LYS A 82 -9.45 8.35 12.37
CA LYS A 82 -9.43 7.02 12.96
C LYS A 82 -10.69 6.21 12.66
N LYS A 83 -11.43 6.55 11.59
CA LYS A 83 -12.68 5.87 11.26
C LYS A 83 -12.60 5.24 9.86
N ALA A 84 -12.75 3.92 9.83
CA ALA A 84 -12.88 3.15 8.61
C ALA A 84 -14.21 3.44 7.89
N ASP A 85 -14.23 3.18 6.59
CA ASP A 85 -15.48 3.24 5.83
C ASP A 85 -16.48 2.21 6.37
N ALA A 86 -17.77 2.53 6.26
CA ALA A 86 -18.81 1.54 6.52
C ALA A 86 -18.80 0.47 5.40
N THR A 87 -19.02 -0.79 5.76
CA THR A 87 -19.02 -1.93 4.83
C THR A 87 -20.40 -2.59 4.73
N PRO A 88 -21.44 -1.88 4.21
CA PRO A 88 -22.83 -2.35 4.27
C PRO A 88 -23.11 -3.66 3.54
N LEU A 89 -22.24 -4.06 2.61
CA LEU A 89 -22.36 -5.31 1.86
C LEU A 89 -21.62 -6.49 2.50
N GLN A 90 -20.80 -6.25 3.52
CA GLN A 90 -20.11 -7.32 4.22
C GLN A 90 -21.08 -8.04 5.17
N GLN A 91 -21.30 -9.34 4.95
CA GLN A 91 -22.22 -10.18 5.71
C GLN A 91 -21.60 -11.56 5.92
N ASP A 92 -21.67 -12.11 7.13
CA ASP A 92 -21.00 -13.37 7.49
C ASP A 92 -21.56 -14.60 6.72
N ASP A 93 -22.82 -14.56 6.31
CA ASP A 93 -23.54 -15.64 5.62
C ASP A 93 -23.63 -15.44 4.09
N ALA A 94 -22.93 -14.46 3.54
CA ALA A 94 -22.94 -14.18 2.11
C ALA A 94 -22.38 -15.32 1.25
N GLU A 95 -22.96 -15.51 0.05
CA GLU A 95 -22.54 -16.54 -0.91
C GLU A 95 -21.11 -16.32 -1.41
N MET A 96 -20.73 -15.07 -1.69
CA MET A 96 -19.37 -14.72 -2.12
C MET A 96 -18.41 -14.70 -0.92
N LYS A 97 -17.35 -15.47 -0.99
CA LYS A 97 -16.38 -15.66 0.10
C LYS A 97 -15.00 -15.18 -0.30
N LEU A 98 -14.48 -14.24 0.46
CA LEU A 98 -13.13 -13.72 0.32
C LEU A 98 -12.22 -14.29 1.40
N LEU A 99 -10.95 -14.48 1.06
CA LEU A 99 -9.90 -14.93 1.97
C LEU A 99 -8.80 -13.88 2.11
N THR A 100 -8.43 -13.58 3.34
CA THR A 100 -7.26 -12.73 3.64
C THR A 100 -6.57 -13.21 4.93
N GLY A 101 -5.56 -12.48 5.38
CA GLY A 101 -4.77 -12.79 6.58
C GLY A 101 -4.20 -11.53 7.22
N SER A 102 -3.80 -11.64 8.49
CA SER A 102 -3.20 -10.55 9.26
C SER A 102 -1.67 -10.51 9.11
N ASN A 103 -1.00 -9.68 9.92
CA ASN A 103 0.46 -9.51 9.93
C ASN A 103 1.01 -8.89 8.64
N TYR A 104 0.20 -8.11 7.94
CA TYR A 104 0.62 -7.38 6.74
C TYR A 104 0.15 -5.92 6.76
N ALA A 105 0.15 -5.30 7.95
CA ALA A 105 -0.13 -3.87 8.10
C ALA A 105 0.87 -3.00 7.29
N PRO A 106 0.42 -1.87 6.70
CA PRO A 106 -0.93 -1.31 6.80
C PRO A 106 -1.92 -1.89 5.77
N PHE A 107 -1.58 -2.93 5.02
CA PHE A 107 -2.38 -3.46 3.92
C PHE A 107 -3.52 -4.35 4.38
N THR A 108 -3.24 -5.40 5.15
CA THR A 108 -4.24 -6.28 5.77
C THR A 108 -3.81 -6.71 7.16
N ASP A 109 -4.61 -6.36 8.15
CA ASP A 109 -4.39 -6.74 9.55
C ASP A 109 -5.67 -6.48 10.35
N ARG A 110 -6.15 -7.47 11.12
CA ARG A 110 -7.38 -7.35 11.90
C ARG A 110 -7.36 -6.20 12.91
N ASP A 111 -6.18 -5.88 13.44
CA ASP A 111 -6.00 -4.86 14.47
C ASP A 111 -5.71 -3.47 13.87
N TRP A 112 -5.52 -3.38 12.54
CA TRP A 112 -5.36 -2.11 11.86
C TRP A 112 -6.69 -1.40 11.65
N LEU A 113 -6.65 -0.07 11.53
CA LEU A 113 -7.78 0.75 11.10
C LEU A 113 -8.41 0.14 9.84
N GLY A 114 -9.72 -0.10 9.85
CA GLY A 114 -10.45 -0.67 8.70
C GLY A 114 -10.00 -2.06 8.29
N GLN A 115 -9.31 -2.78 9.18
CA GLN A 115 -8.68 -4.06 8.92
C GLN A 115 -7.60 -4.00 7.81
N GLY A 116 -7.07 -2.82 7.53
CA GLY A 116 -6.04 -2.60 6.51
C GLY A 116 -6.53 -1.87 5.25
N MET A 117 -5.59 -1.17 4.61
CA MET A 117 -5.81 -0.38 3.40
C MET A 117 -6.38 -1.22 2.25
N VAL A 118 -5.80 -2.39 2.00
CA VAL A 118 -6.28 -3.25 0.91
C VAL A 118 -7.65 -3.81 1.26
N THR A 119 -7.95 -4.10 2.53
CA THR A 119 -9.29 -4.53 2.96
C THR A 119 -10.33 -3.45 2.64
N GLU A 120 -10.09 -2.19 3.02
CA GLU A 120 -10.99 -1.09 2.69
C GLU A 120 -11.12 -0.87 1.17
N LEU A 121 -10.03 -0.97 0.41
CA LEU A 121 -10.05 -0.88 -1.05
C LEU A 121 -10.84 -2.02 -1.72
N VAL A 122 -10.72 -3.25 -1.23
CA VAL A 122 -11.51 -4.40 -1.70
C VAL A 122 -13.00 -4.17 -1.45
N ASN A 123 -13.35 -3.74 -0.23
CA ASN A 123 -14.74 -3.48 0.13
C ASN A 123 -15.34 -2.39 -0.77
N ALA A 124 -14.63 -1.27 -0.92
CA ALA A 124 -15.06 -0.16 -1.77
C ALA A 124 -15.12 -0.55 -3.26
N ALA A 125 -14.21 -1.40 -3.75
CA ALA A 125 -14.25 -1.89 -5.13
C ALA A 125 -15.47 -2.78 -5.37
N LEU A 126 -15.81 -3.68 -4.43
CA LEU A 126 -16.98 -4.54 -4.51
C LEU A 126 -18.30 -3.75 -4.51
N GLU A 127 -18.38 -2.69 -3.69
CA GLU A 127 -19.52 -1.76 -3.65
C GLU A 127 -19.71 -1.00 -4.97
N ASN A 128 -18.62 -0.70 -5.68
CA ASN A 128 -18.66 -0.03 -6.99
C ASN A 128 -18.90 -0.99 -8.17
N THR A 129 -19.07 -2.30 -7.93
CA THR A 129 -19.34 -3.24 -9.03
C THR A 129 -20.75 -3.07 -9.60
N PRO A 130 -20.96 -3.35 -10.90
CA PRO A 130 -22.31 -3.37 -11.46
C PRO A 130 -23.18 -4.45 -10.79
N ASN A 131 -24.29 -4.03 -10.16
CA ASN A 131 -25.16 -4.86 -9.32
C ASN A 131 -24.39 -5.53 -8.17
N PRO A 132 -23.96 -4.73 -7.17
CA PRO A 132 -23.11 -5.24 -6.11
C PRO A 132 -23.89 -6.25 -5.25
N VAL A 133 -23.17 -7.27 -4.78
CA VAL A 133 -23.72 -8.35 -3.96
C VAL A 133 -23.04 -8.35 -2.59
N SER A 134 -23.68 -8.95 -1.59
CA SER A 134 -23.02 -9.16 -0.30
C SER A 134 -21.89 -10.18 -0.41
N TYR A 135 -20.93 -10.06 0.50
CA TYR A 135 -19.75 -10.93 0.57
C TYR A 135 -19.30 -11.11 2.02
N SER A 136 -18.59 -12.20 2.30
CA SER A 136 -17.96 -12.49 3.58
C SER A 136 -16.43 -12.42 3.44
N ILE A 137 -15.74 -12.05 4.52
CA ILE A 137 -14.27 -12.08 4.58
C ILE A 137 -13.87 -13.04 5.69
N THR A 138 -13.16 -14.10 5.31
CA THR A 138 -12.53 -15.04 6.24
C THR A 138 -11.05 -14.72 6.36
N TRP A 139 -10.53 -14.83 7.58
CA TRP A 139 -9.11 -14.64 7.82
C TRP A 139 -8.43 -15.95 8.17
N GLU A 140 -7.32 -16.20 7.49
CA GLU A 140 -6.39 -17.29 7.73
C GLU A 140 -5.00 -16.67 7.84
N ASP A 141 -4.41 -16.66 9.04
CA ASP A 141 -3.11 -16.02 9.25
C ASP A 141 -1.94 -16.89 8.75
N ASP A 142 -2.20 -18.17 8.45
CA ASP A 142 -1.28 -19.03 7.72
C ASP A 142 -1.41 -18.81 6.20
N TRP A 143 -0.68 -17.80 5.70
CA TRP A 143 -0.63 -17.42 4.29
C TRP A 143 -0.25 -18.58 3.35
N SER A 144 0.44 -19.62 3.84
CA SER A 144 0.80 -20.78 3.02
C SER A 144 -0.42 -21.59 2.57
N LYS A 145 -1.53 -21.52 3.31
CA LYS A 145 -2.78 -22.24 3.00
C LYS A 145 -3.68 -21.53 2.00
N HIS A 146 -3.45 -20.24 1.77
CA HIS A 146 -4.36 -19.40 0.98
C HIS A 146 -4.46 -19.88 -0.46
N LEU A 147 -3.33 -19.90 -1.17
CA LEU A 147 -3.31 -20.30 -2.57
C LEU A 147 -3.67 -21.79 -2.69
N PHE A 148 -2.98 -22.61 -1.91
CA PHE A 148 -3.19 -24.06 -1.87
C PHE A 148 -3.36 -24.52 -0.42
N PRO A 149 -4.46 -25.23 -0.07
CA PRO A 149 -5.52 -25.70 -0.94
C PRO A 149 -6.71 -24.74 -1.07
N LYS A 150 -6.79 -23.64 -0.30
CA LYS A 150 -8.05 -22.94 -0.06
C LYS A 150 -8.65 -22.29 -1.31
N LEU A 151 -7.89 -21.43 -1.99
CA LEU A 151 -8.35 -20.74 -3.20
C LEU A 151 -8.36 -21.70 -4.41
N ASP A 152 -7.32 -22.50 -4.60
CA ASP A 152 -7.27 -23.49 -5.70
C ASP A 152 -8.41 -24.52 -5.61
N GLY A 153 -8.69 -24.97 -4.39
CA GLY A 153 -9.79 -25.88 -4.04
C GLY A 153 -11.17 -25.24 -4.13
N LYS A 154 -11.26 -23.92 -4.33
CA LYS A 154 -12.50 -23.13 -4.40
C LYS A 154 -13.29 -23.13 -3.09
N GLU A 155 -12.61 -23.21 -1.95
CA GLU A 155 -13.23 -22.95 -0.64
C GLU A 155 -13.64 -21.48 -0.53
N PHE A 156 -12.89 -20.60 -1.19
CA PHE A 156 -13.12 -19.15 -1.31
C PHE A 156 -13.06 -18.74 -2.79
N ASP A 157 -13.83 -17.70 -3.14
CA ASP A 157 -13.94 -17.20 -4.51
C ASP A 157 -12.76 -16.30 -4.91
N MET A 158 -12.24 -15.54 -3.94
CA MET A 158 -11.21 -14.50 -4.11
C MET A 158 -10.29 -14.45 -2.90
N GLY A 159 -9.02 -14.07 -3.09
CA GLY A 159 -8.09 -13.80 -1.99
C GLY A 159 -7.25 -12.53 -2.18
N PHE A 160 -6.78 -11.92 -1.10
CA PHE A 160 -6.00 -10.67 -1.16
C PHE A 160 -5.16 -10.39 0.10
N PRO A 161 -4.12 -9.53 0.03
CA PRO A 161 -3.46 -9.05 -1.19
C PRO A 161 -2.40 -10.06 -1.65
N TRP A 162 -2.28 -10.27 -2.96
CA TRP A 162 -1.21 -11.10 -3.52
C TRP A 162 -0.39 -10.33 -4.56
N LEU A 163 0.92 -10.53 -4.53
CA LEU A 163 1.82 -10.09 -5.59
C LEU A 163 1.61 -10.95 -6.83
N ARG A 164 1.57 -10.31 -7.99
CA ARG A 164 1.53 -10.96 -9.30
C ARG A 164 2.97 -11.13 -9.83
N PRO A 165 3.47 -12.36 -10.02
CA PRO A 165 4.74 -12.58 -10.72
C PRO A 165 4.64 -12.14 -12.19
N ASP A 166 5.75 -12.13 -12.93
CA ASP A 166 5.73 -11.88 -14.38
C ASP A 166 5.13 -13.08 -15.14
N CYS A 167 3.79 -13.15 -15.13
CA CYS A 167 3.04 -14.24 -15.74
C CYS A 167 3.10 -14.25 -17.28
N GLU A 168 3.61 -13.21 -17.92
CA GLU A 168 3.80 -13.22 -19.37
C GLU A 168 5.06 -14.03 -19.74
N LYS A 169 6.06 -14.06 -18.86
CA LYS A 169 7.34 -14.76 -19.08
C LYS A 169 7.45 -16.09 -18.34
N ASP A 170 6.98 -16.14 -17.09
CA ASP A 170 6.99 -17.35 -16.26
C ASP A 170 5.55 -17.88 -16.11
N ARG A 171 5.04 -18.44 -17.21
CA ARG A 171 3.68 -19.01 -17.25
C ARG A 171 3.54 -20.26 -16.41
N ASP A 172 4.65 -20.95 -16.15
CA ASP A 172 4.71 -22.20 -15.38
C ASP A 172 4.80 -21.93 -13.87
N ASN A 173 5.11 -20.70 -13.45
CA ASN A 173 4.95 -20.26 -12.08
C ASN A 173 3.59 -20.69 -11.53
N GLU A 174 3.55 -21.35 -10.39
CA GLU A 174 2.30 -21.93 -9.86
C GLU A 174 1.19 -20.90 -9.70
N ARG A 175 1.52 -19.64 -9.36
CA ARG A 175 0.52 -18.58 -9.24
C ARG A 175 -0.02 -18.18 -10.61
N CYS A 176 0.87 -18.04 -11.60
CA CYS A 176 0.49 -17.70 -12.96
C CYS A 176 -0.29 -18.80 -13.66
N ALA A 177 0.09 -20.06 -13.44
CA ALA A 177 -0.60 -21.22 -14.01
C ALA A 177 -2.02 -21.39 -13.44
N ASN A 178 -2.19 -21.21 -12.13
CA ASN A 178 -3.43 -21.58 -11.44
C ASN A 178 -4.39 -20.42 -11.14
N PHE A 179 -3.95 -19.16 -11.26
CA PHE A 179 -4.77 -18.02 -10.83
C PHE A 179 -4.86 -16.89 -11.86
N HIS A 180 -5.97 -16.16 -11.77
CA HIS A 180 -6.18 -14.84 -12.34
C HIS A 180 -5.84 -13.77 -11.30
N PHE A 181 -5.40 -12.60 -11.76
CA PHE A 181 -5.08 -11.44 -10.94
C PHE A 181 -5.90 -10.24 -11.40
N SER A 182 -6.46 -9.49 -10.46
CA SER A 182 -7.10 -8.20 -10.73
C SER A 182 -6.11 -7.19 -11.30
N ASP A 183 -6.60 -6.03 -11.73
CA ASP A 183 -5.76 -4.84 -11.79
C ASP A 183 -5.19 -4.56 -10.37
N PRO A 184 -3.99 -3.96 -10.23
CA PRO A 184 -3.39 -3.74 -8.91
C PRO A 184 -4.28 -2.79 -8.10
N LEU A 185 -4.62 -3.14 -6.87
CA LEU A 185 -5.42 -2.29 -5.97
C LEU A 185 -4.60 -1.10 -5.51
N VAL A 186 -3.36 -1.37 -5.09
CA VAL A 186 -2.37 -0.39 -4.64
C VAL A 186 -0.99 -0.91 -5.02
N GLU A 187 -0.03 0.00 -5.10
CA GLU A 187 1.37 -0.36 -5.35
C GLU A 187 2.14 -0.58 -4.05
N LEU A 188 3.15 -1.43 -4.08
CA LEU A 188 4.05 -1.73 -3.00
C LEU A 188 5.44 -1.27 -3.43
N LEU A 189 5.92 -0.19 -2.81
CA LEU A 189 7.26 0.32 -3.06
C LEU A 189 8.28 -0.53 -2.32
N ILE A 190 9.23 -1.12 -3.05
CA ILE A 190 10.38 -1.80 -2.49
C ILE A 190 11.53 -0.79 -2.48
N LEU A 191 12.06 -0.50 -1.28
CA LEU A 191 13.14 0.45 -1.10
C LEU A 191 14.44 -0.28 -0.75
N VAL A 192 15.55 0.43 -0.87
CA VAL A 192 16.86 -0.01 -0.34
C VAL A 192 17.16 0.83 0.89
N PHE A 193 17.16 0.23 2.07
CA PHE A 193 17.57 0.88 3.31
C PHE A 193 19.07 0.72 3.47
N LYS A 194 19.77 1.83 3.68
CA LYS A 194 21.23 1.88 3.86
C LYS A 194 21.58 2.63 5.14
N ARG A 195 22.82 2.50 5.59
CA ARG A 195 23.34 3.40 6.63
C ARG A 195 23.45 4.83 6.10
N THR A 196 23.14 5.81 6.93
CA THR A 196 23.22 7.24 6.58
C THR A 196 24.66 7.68 6.28
N ASP A 197 25.66 7.04 6.90
CA ASP A 197 27.08 7.32 6.66
C ASP A 197 27.68 6.57 5.45
N ALA A 198 26.90 5.71 4.77
CA ALA A 198 27.38 4.96 3.61
C ALA A 198 27.24 5.78 2.31
N PRO A 199 28.32 5.88 1.49
CA PRO A 199 28.28 6.51 0.17
C PRO A 199 27.62 5.56 -0.83
N PHE A 200 26.29 5.46 -0.74
CA PHE A 200 25.46 4.67 -1.64
C PHE A 200 24.32 5.55 -2.15
N THR A 201 24.29 5.74 -3.47
CA THR A 201 23.26 6.40 -4.25
C THR A 201 22.66 5.38 -5.24
N PHE A 202 21.43 5.61 -5.68
CA PHE A 202 20.76 4.72 -6.62
C PHE A 202 19.86 5.55 -7.53
N ASP A 203 20.48 6.18 -8.53
CA ASP A 203 19.77 7.01 -9.51
C ASP A 203 19.49 6.19 -10.79
N SER A 204 20.27 5.14 -11.03
CA SER A 204 20.14 4.19 -12.12
C SER A 204 20.36 2.74 -11.66
N ASP A 205 19.89 1.77 -12.44
CA ASP A 205 20.06 0.35 -12.12
C ASP A 205 21.55 -0.07 -12.10
N ALA A 206 22.44 0.68 -12.76
CA ALA A 206 23.88 0.39 -12.74
C ALA A 206 24.54 0.69 -11.38
N ASP A 207 23.96 1.61 -10.59
CA ASP A 207 24.55 2.07 -9.32
C ASP A 207 24.51 0.99 -8.22
N ILE A 208 23.62 -0.01 -8.36
CA ILE A 208 23.52 -1.12 -7.43
C ILE A 208 24.46 -2.27 -7.79
N HIS A 209 25.09 -2.26 -8.97
CA HIS A 209 25.98 -3.34 -9.38
C HIS A 209 27.20 -3.44 -8.43
N GLY A 210 27.59 -4.67 -8.10
CA GLY A 210 28.64 -4.99 -7.13
C GLY A 210 28.23 -4.86 -5.66
N LYS A 211 27.01 -4.38 -5.37
CA LYS A 211 26.51 -4.26 -3.99
C LYS A 211 26.09 -5.62 -3.42
N THR A 212 26.22 -5.73 -2.11
CA THR A 212 25.68 -6.84 -1.32
C THR A 212 24.37 -6.39 -0.67
N LEU A 213 23.25 -6.98 -1.07
CA LEU A 213 21.93 -6.66 -0.57
C LEU A 213 21.44 -7.77 0.37
N CYS A 214 20.71 -7.40 1.42
CA CYS A 214 19.97 -8.36 2.25
C CYS A 214 18.48 -8.31 1.93
N ARG A 215 17.86 -9.48 1.79
CA ARG A 215 16.39 -9.63 1.77
C ARG A 215 16.03 -10.88 2.58
N PRO A 216 15.05 -10.83 3.49
CA PRO A 216 14.73 -11.99 4.32
C PRO A 216 14.40 -13.24 3.50
N ALA A 217 14.76 -14.41 4.01
CA ALA A 217 14.43 -15.70 3.39
C ALA A 217 12.90 -15.84 3.24
N GLY A 218 12.46 -16.44 2.13
CA GLY A 218 11.04 -16.62 1.81
C GLY A 218 10.37 -15.41 1.16
N TYR A 219 11.02 -14.24 1.11
CA TYR A 219 10.54 -13.11 0.33
C TYR A 219 10.83 -13.32 -1.15
N PHE A 220 10.00 -12.71 -2.01
CA PHE A 220 10.17 -12.81 -3.46
C PHE A 220 11.49 -12.17 -3.91
N THR A 221 12.01 -12.63 -5.05
CA THR A 221 13.25 -12.14 -5.67
C THR A 221 13.08 -11.81 -7.15
N HIS A 222 11.87 -11.95 -7.71
CA HIS A 222 11.60 -11.73 -9.13
C HIS A 222 11.86 -10.29 -9.59
N ASP A 223 11.75 -9.32 -8.70
CA ASP A 223 12.04 -7.90 -8.96
C ASP A 223 13.54 -7.60 -9.11
N LEU A 224 14.41 -8.52 -8.66
CA LEU A 224 15.86 -8.47 -8.83
C LEU A 224 16.32 -9.27 -10.06
N ASP A 225 15.45 -10.10 -10.62
CA ASP A 225 15.80 -11.03 -11.71
C ASP A 225 14.63 -11.19 -12.70
N ARG A 226 14.35 -10.09 -13.41
CA ARG A 226 13.35 -9.99 -14.48
C ARG A 226 13.94 -9.36 -15.73
N ASP A 227 13.17 -9.33 -16.82
CA ASP A 227 13.67 -8.73 -18.07
C ASP A 227 14.05 -7.25 -17.91
N GLY A 228 15.20 -6.90 -18.47
CA GLY A 228 15.85 -5.60 -18.25
C GLY A 228 16.54 -5.44 -16.90
N ARG A 229 16.45 -6.44 -16.00
CA ARG A 229 17.05 -6.44 -14.67
C ARG A 229 17.37 -7.85 -14.18
N GLU A 230 18.34 -8.51 -14.80
CA GLU A 230 18.78 -9.87 -14.42
C GLU A 230 19.94 -9.84 -13.42
N TRP A 231 19.80 -9.14 -12.29
CA TRP A 231 20.93 -8.91 -11.38
C TRP A 231 21.42 -10.19 -10.70
N LEU A 232 20.54 -11.16 -10.45
CA LEU A 232 20.92 -12.42 -9.81
C LEU A 232 21.49 -13.39 -10.84
N THR A 233 20.80 -13.60 -11.97
CA THR A 233 21.24 -14.51 -13.03
C THR A 233 22.58 -14.07 -13.62
N LYS A 234 22.81 -12.76 -13.79
CA LYS A 234 24.09 -12.21 -14.28
C LYS A 234 25.11 -11.95 -13.18
N GLN A 235 24.82 -12.28 -11.92
CA GLN A 235 25.70 -12.08 -10.76
C GLN A 235 26.18 -10.62 -10.62
N LEU A 236 25.31 -9.66 -10.94
CA LEU A 236 25.59 -8.24 -10.84
C LEU A 236 25.48 -7.73 -9.40
N ILE A 237 24.82 -8.46 -8.51
CA ILE A 237 24.75 -8.19 -7.06
C ILE A 237 25.01 -9.47 -6.28
N THR A 238 25.31 -9.34 -4.98
CA THR A 238 25.26 -10.45 -4.02
C THR A 238 23.99 -10.34 -3.19
N LEU A 239 23.15 -11.37 -3.18
CA LEU A 239 21.95 -11.41 -2.34
C LEU A 239 22.18 -12.30 -1.10
N VAL A 240 22.08 -11.70 0.08
CA VAL A 240 22.08 -12.38 1.37
C VAL A 240 20.64 -12.59 1.83
N GLN A 241 20.30 -13.84 2.19
CA GLN A 241 18.98 -14.18 2.73
C GLN A 241 19.06 -14.58 4.20
N ALA A 242 18.89 -13.58 5.08
CA ALA A 242 18.82 -13.81 6.53
C ALA A 242 17.43 -14.31 6.96
N GLU A 243 17.33 -14.91 8.15
CA GLU A 243 16.09 -15.55 8.62
C GLU A 243 14.94 -14.57 8.91
N SER A 244 15.24 -13.29 9.13
CA SER A 244 14.25 -12.27 9.47
C SER A 244 14.63 -10.87 8.95
N PRO A 245 13.66 -9.93 8.88
CA PRO A 245 13.97 -8.51 8.63
C PRO A 245 14.99 -7.96 9.62
N ASP A 246 14.82 -8.24 10.91
CA ASP A 246 15.69 -7.78 11.99
C ASP A 246 17.14 -8.21 11.75
N ALA A 247 17.36 -9.48 11.38
CA ALA A 247 18.69 -10.01 11.05
C ALA A 247 19.32 -9.30 9.84
N CYS A 248 18.53 -8.90 8.83
CA CYS A 248 19.04 -8.10 7.72
C CYS A 248 19.52 -6.71 8.16
N PHE A 249 18.79 -6.03 9.06
CA PHE A 249 19.22 -4.73 9.59
C PHE A 249 20.44 -4.86 10.51
N GLU A 250 20.55 -5.94 11.29
CA GLU A 250 21.76 -6.23 12.06
C GLU A 250 22.99 -6.40 11.16
N LEU A 251 22.86 -7.13 10.06
CA LEU A 251 23.94 -7.29 9.07
C LEU A 251 24.31 -5.95 8.42
N LEU A 252 23.32 -5.08 8.15
CA LEU A 252 23.55 -3.73 7.62
C LEU A 252 24.36 -2.89 8.60
N MET A 253 23.99 -2.89 9.89
CA MET A 253 24.69 -2.14 10.93
C MET A 253 26.10 -2.68 11.18
N GLN A 254 26.32 -3.98 10.98
CA GLN A 254 27.65 -4.60 11.01
C GLN A 254 28.50 -4.28 9.77
N GLY A 255 27.95 -3.62 8.75
CA GLY A 255 28.63 -3.36 7.48
C GLY A 255 28.88 -4.61 6.63
N LYS A 256 28.14 -5.69 6.87
CA LYS A 256 28.24 -6.95 6.11
C LYS A 256 27.43 -6.93 4.82
N VAL A 257 26.46 -6.03 4.73
CA VAL A 257 25.66 -5.76 3.53
C VAL A 257 25.60 -4.25 3.29
N ASP A 258 25.50 -3.83 2.04
CA ASP A 258 25.41 -2.43 1.63
C ASP A 258 23.99 -1.87 1.78
N GLY A 259 22.96 -2.74 1.73
CA GLY A 259 21.57 -2.32 1.87
C GLY A 259 20.60 -3.47 2.18
N VAL A 260 19.47 -3.13 2.79
CA VAL A 260 18.34 -4.05 3.04
C VAL A 260 17.22 -3.72 2.07
N THR A 261 16.71 -4.71 1.35
CA THR A 261 15.67 -4.52 0.33
C THR A 261 14.36 -5.15 0.76
N ILE A 262 13.41 -4.29 1.13
CA ILE A 262 12.08 -4.67 1.63
C ILE A 262 11.07 -3.57 1.28
N ASN A 263 9.79 -3.84 1.47
CA ASN A 263 8.78 -2.82 1.25
C ASN A 263 8.95 -1.64 2.22
N GLU A 264 8.56 -0.46 1.76
CA GLU A 264 8.69 0.81 2.48
C GLU A 264 8.17 0.72 3.92
N PHE A 265 6.94 0.23 4.09
CA PHE A 265 6.26 0.20 5.39
C PHE A 265 6.99 -0.68 6.39
N LEU A 266 7.37 -1.91 5.99
CA LEU A 266 8.13 -2.81 6.85
C LEU A 266 9.49 -2.22 7.20
N GLY A 267 10.18 -1.56 6.25
CA GLY A 267 11.47 -0.98 6.53
C GLY A 267 11.42 0.17 7.52
N TRP A 268 10.45 1.08 7.41
CA TRP A 268 10.26 2.14 8.41
C TRP A 268 9.86 1.60 9.78
N THR A 269 8.97 0.60 9.84
CA THR A 269 8.63 -0.09 11.08
C THR A 269 9.89 -0.66 11.75
N LYS A 270 10.76 -1.32 10.98
CA LYS A 270 12.01 -1.89 11.52
C LYS A 270 13.02 -0.85 11.94
N VAL A 271 13.14 0.25 11.19
CA VAL A 271 13.98 1.39 11.60
C VAL A 271 13.51 1.95 12.95
N LYS A 272 12.20 2.03 13.19
CA LYS A 272 11.64 2.46 14.49
C LYS A 272 11.88 1.42 15.59
N GLU A 273 11.45 0.17 15.38
CA GLU A 273 11.51 -0.90 16.39
C GLU A 273 12.93 -1.18 16.86
N LEU A 274 13.91 -1.12 15.95
CA LEU A 274 15.32 -1.37 16.23
C LEU A 274 16.06 -0.11 16.71
N GLY A 275 15.39 1.04 16.81
CA GLY A 275 16.00 2.29 17.25
C GLY A 275 17.07 2.84 16.29
N LEU A 276 16.91 2.60 14.98
CA LEU A 276 17.88 2.96 13.93
C LEU A 276 17.59 4.33 13.29
N LYS A 277 16.66 5.11 13.85
CA LYS A 277 16.33 6.46 13.35
C LYS A 277 17.58 7.34 13.32
N GLY A 278 17.87 7.92 12.16
CA GLY A 278 19.06 8.75 11.92
C GLY A 278 20.35 7.97 11.63
N ALA A 279 20.36 6.65 11.82
CA ALA A 279 21.47 5.78 11.45
C ALA A 279 21.21 5.03 10.13
N VAL A 280 19.95 4.79 9.81
CA VAL A 280 19.49 4.12 8.59
C VAL A 280 18.43 4.95 7.88
N GLU A 281 18.54 5.03 6.56
CA GLU A 281 17.62 5.76 5.68
C GLU A 281 17.36 4.97 4.38
N PRO A 282 16.20 5.10 3.75
CA PRO A 282 15.97 4.56 2.42
C PRO A 282 16.65 5.41 1.34
N LEU A 283 17.09 4.76 0.26
CA LEU A 283 17.43 5.43 -0.98
C LEU A 283 16.19 6.07 -1.61
N LYS A 284 16.39 7.22 -2.26
CA LYS A 284 15.30 8.04 -2.82
C LYS A 284 14.50 7.32 -3.90
N ARG A 285 15.18 6.60 -4.80
CA ARG A 285 14.53 5.86 -5.89
C ARG A 285 14.11 4.47 -5.39
N PRO A 286 12.83 4.08 -5.52
CA PRO A 286 12.41 2.72 -5.27
C PRO A 286 13.22 1.73 -6.11
N LEU A 287 13.63 0.63 -5.50
CA LEU A 287 14.24 -0.48 -6.20
C LEU A 287 13.24 -1.03 -7.21
N SER A 288 12.03 -1.34 -6.76
CA SER A 288 10.93 -1.85 -7.58
C SER A 288 9.59 -1.34 -7.07
N ILE A 289 8.60 -1.38 -7.96
CA ILE A 289 7.21 -1.05 -7.66
C ILE A 289 6.42 -2.28 -8.04
N GLU A 290 5.74 -2.87 -7.07
CA GLU A 290 5.01 -4.12 -7.25
C GLU A 290 3.52 -3.89 -7.03
N GLY A 291 2.65 -4.63 -7.71
CA GLY A 291 1.21 -4.52 -7.54
C GLY A 291 0.68 -5.47 -6.46
N LEU A 292 -0.22 -5.00 -5.59
CA LEU A 292 -1.04 -5.87 -4.75
C LEU A 292 -2.38 -6.13 -5.42
N HIS A 293 -2.74 -7.40 -5.58
CA HIS A 293 -3.89 -7.83 -6.37
C HIS A 293 -4.89 -8.65 -5.54
N VAL A 294 -6.13 -8.68 -6.00
CA VAL A 294 -7.06 -9.79 -5.73
C VAL A 294 -6.69 -10.94 -6.65
N ILE A 295 -6.64 -12.15 -6.10
CA ILE A 295 -6.33 -13.37 -6.81
C ILE A 295 -7.55 -14.30 -6.85
N ILE A 296 -7.80 -14.96 -7.98
CA ILE A 296 -8.96 -15.83 -8.21
C ILE A 296 -8.51 -17.12 -8.88
N SER A 297 -8.95 -18.28 -8.39
CA SER A 297 -8.59 -19.56 -9.02
C SER A 297 -9.12 -19.65 -10.45
N LYS A 298 -8.26 -20.06 -11.38
CA LYS A 298 -8.64 -20.38 -12.78
C LYS A 298 -9.56 -21.59 -12.87
N LYS A 299 -9.60 -22.45 -11.83
CA LYS A 299 -10.54 -23.56 -11.72
C LYS A 299 -11.94 -23.10 -11.30
N HIS A 300 -12.08 -21.85 -10.83
CA HIS A 300 -13.35 -21.31 -10.38
C HIS A 300 -14.31 -21.08 -11.56
N TRP A 301 -15.50 -21.67 -11.49
CA TRP A 301 -16.46 -21.65 -12.60
C TRP A 301 -16.98 -20.25 -12.96
N ARG A 302 -16.98 -19.32 -11.99
CA ARG A 302 -17.26 -17.88 -12.18
C ARG A 302 -15.99 -17.02 -12.22
N GLY A 303 -14.79 -17.60 -12.22
CA GLY A 303 -13.53 -16.88 -11.93
C GLY A 303 -13.29 -15.66 -12.82
N THR A 304 -13.50 -15.79 -14.13
CA THR A 304 -13.37 -14.68 -15.09
C THR A 304 -14.46 -13.61 -14.92
N THR A 305 -15.68 -14.01 -14.55
CA THR A 305 -16.77 -13.07 -14.26
C THR A 305 -16.50 -12.27 -12.99
N HIS A 306 -16.02 -12.94 -11.94
CA HIS A 306 -15.58 -12.31 -10.70
C HIS A 306 -14.48 -11.29 -10.96
N LEU A 307 -13.45 -11.67 -11.72
CA LEU A 307 -12.36 -10.80 -12.11
C LEU A 307 -12.87 -9.55 -12.86
N TYR A 308 -13.69 -9.74 -13.89
CA TYR A 308 -14.19 -8.64 -14.71
C TYR A 308 -15.02 -7.65 -13.88
N ARG A 309 -15.92 -8.16 -13.02
CA ARG A 309 -16.74 -7.31 -12.16
C ARG A 309 -15.90 -6.54 -11.16
N PHE A 310 -14.96 -7.23 -10.50
CA PHE A 310 -14.06 -6.60 -9.54
C PHE A 310 -13.23 -5.49 -10.20
N ASN A 311 -12.62 -5.75 -11.36
CA ASN A 311 -11.85 -4.75 -12.09
C ASN A 311 -12.72 -3.56 -12.54
N ALA A 312 -13.96 -3.78 -12.97
CA ALA A 312 -14.87 -2.68 -13.29
C ALA A 312 -15.15 -1.79 -12.07
N GLY A 313 -15.41 -2.39 -10.90
CA GLY A 313 -15.61 -1.64 -9.66
C GLY A 313 -14.34 -0.90 -9.18
N LEU A 314 -13.18 -1.56 -9.28
CA LEU A 314 -11.89 -0.96 -8.96
C LEU A 314 -11.56 0.23 -9.88
N GLN A 315 -11.86 0.12 -11.18
CA GLN A 315 -11.62 1.21 -12.13
C GLN A 315 -12.47 2.44 -11.84
N GLU A 316 -13.74 2.27 -11.44
CA GLU A 316 -14.57 3.40 -11.02
C GLU A 316 -14.13 3.96 -9.67
N LEU A 317 -13.73 3.10 -8.72
CA LEU A 317 -13.18 3.54 -7.44
C LEU A 317 -11.95 4.43 -7.64
N LYS A 318 -11.00 4.02 -8.49
CA LYS A 318 -9.75 4.77 -8.76
C LYS A 318 -9.98 6.14 -9.42
N LYS A 319 -11.14 6.38 -10.04
CA LYS A 319 -11.51 7.70 -10.58
C LYS A 319 -12.17 8.61 -9.54
N SER A 320 -12.50 8.07 -8.37
CA SER A 320 -13.24 8.76 -7.32
C SER A 320 -12.30 9.30 -6.24
N LYS A 321 -12.74 10.34 -5.54
CA LYS A 321 -12.04 10.87 -4.35
C LYS A 321 -11.93 9.83 -3.23
N ARG A 322 -12.86 8.86 -3.18
CA ARG A 322 -12.90 7.82 -2.14
C ARG A 322 -11.64 6.95 -2.15
N TYR A 323 -11.06 6.66 -3.32
CA TYR A 323 -9.79 5.94 -3.39
C TYR A 323 -8.67 6.73 -2.68
N ASP A 324 -8.52 8.00 -3.04
CA ASP A 324 -7.51 8.88 -2.45
C ASP A 324 -7.72 9.05 -0.95
N GLU A 325 -8.97 9.18 -0.49
CA GLU A 325 -9.34 9.28 0.93
C GLU A 325 -8.95 8.02 1.72
N ILE A 326 -9.27 6.82 1.20
CA ILE A 326 -8.89 5.55 1.83
C ILE A 326 -7.36 5.47 1.93
N VAL A 327 -6.66 5.63 0.80
CA VAL A 327 -5.20 5.54 0.76
C VAL A 327 -4.56 6.54 1.74
N SER A 328 -4.95 7.81 1.67
CA SER A 328 -4.43 8.88 2.55
C SER A 328 -4.67 8.58 4.02
N LYS A 329 -5.86 8.06 4.37
CA LYS A 329 -6.22 7.68 5.74
C LYS A 329 -5.27 6.62 6.32
N HIS A 330 -5.01 5.55 5.59
CA HIS A 330 -4.12 4.49 6.09
C HIS A 330 -2.66 4.92 6.11
N LEU A 331 -2.21 5.73 5.16
CA LEU A 331 -0.85 6.26 5.18
C LEU A 331 -0.66 7.24 6.36
N GLY A 332 -1.64 8.10 6.63
CA GLY A 332 -1.60 8.97 7.80
C GLY A 332 -1.54 8.18 9.10
N ALA A 333 -2.39 7.15 9.24
CA ALA A 333 -2.34 6.25 10.39
C ALA A 333 -0.96 5.55 10.53
N PHE A 334 -0.36 5.15 9.41
CA PHE A 334 0.98 4.56 9.39
C PHE A 334 2.04 5.56 9.88
N TRP A 335 2.12 6.73 9.27
CA TRP A 335 3.15 7.71 9.62
C TRP A 335 3.01 8.22 11.06
N SER A 336 1.78 8.39 11.57
CA SER A 336 1.56 8.69 13.00
C SER A 336 2.04 7.56 13.93
N ASN A 337 2.07 6.31 13.47
CA ASN A 337 2.62 5.19 14.22
C ASN A 337 4.15 5.07 14.08
N ILE A 338 4.78 5.75 13.12
CA ILE A 338 6.24 5.75 12.92
C ILE A 338 6.92 6.92 13.64
N GLU A 339 6.21 8.03 13.88
CA GLU A 339 6.69 9.16 14.69
C GLU A 339 7.07 8.77 16.11
#